data_AF-A0A452J1B2-F1
#
_entry.id   AF-A0A452J1B2-F1
#
_cell.length_a   1.000
_cell.length_b   1.000
_cell.length_c   1.000
_cell.angle_alpha   90.00
_cell.angle_beta   90.00
_cell.angle_gamma   90.00
#
_symmetry.space_group_name_H-M   'P 1'
#
loop_
_entity.id
_entity.type
_entity.pdbx_description
1 polymer ?
#
loop_
_entity_poly.entity_id
_entity_poly.type
_entity_poly.pdbx_seq_one_letter_code
_entity_poly.pdbx_strand_id
1 'polypeptide(L)'
;MGSLWPVLTDPCPPVLAEVDERDRVQKKTFTKWVNKHLIKVRRHVSDLYEDLRDGHNLISLLEVLSGDTLPREKGRMRFHKLQNVQIALDYLKHRQVSCVRAWGGR
;
A
#
# COMPACT_ATOMS: atom_id res chain seq x y z
N MET A 1 36.33 -9.06 45.54
CA MET A 1 35.94 -7.78 44.90
C MET A 1 35.54 -8.13 43.48
N GLY A 2 34.24 -8.32 43.26
CA GLY A 2 33.69 -8.89 42.02
C GLY A 2 33.81 -7.91 40.86
N SER A 3 34.40 -8.39 39.77
CA SER A 3 34.62 -7.64 38.53
C SER A 3 33.31 -7.13 37.94
N LEU A 4 33.31 -5.85 37.55
CA LEU A 4 32.29 -5.23 36.72
C LEU A 4 32.12 -6.03 35.42
N TRP A 5 30.96 -6.66 35.24
CA TRP A 5 30.50 -7.04 33.91
C TRP A 5 29.99 -5.77 33.21
N PRO A 6 30.35 -5.51 31.93
CA PRO A 6 29.88 -4.33 31.23
C PRO A 6 28.40 -4.49 30.86
N VAL A 7 27.68 -3.38 30.95
CA VAL A 7 26.30 -3.22 30.47
C VAL A 7 26.16 -3.91 29.11
N LEU A 8 25.42 -5.01 29.12
CA LEU A 8 25.01 -5.76 27.94
C LEU A 8 24.17 -4.79 27.09
N THR A 9 24.81 -4.08 26.15
CA THR A 9 24.10 -3.60 24.97
C THR A 9 23.70 -4.85 24.23
N ASP A 10 22.54 -5.40 24.56
CA ASP A 10 21.98 -6.54 23.84
C ASP A 10 22.02 -6.21 22.33
N PRO A 11 22.81 -6.93 21.50
CA PRO A 11 22.69 -6.77 20.08
C PRO A 11 21.27 -7.19 19.71
N CYS A 12 20.49 -6.24 19.19
CA CYS A 12 19.14 -6.46 18.68
C CYS A 12 19.14 -7.76 17.85
N PRO A 13 18.27 -8.73 18.15
CA PRO A 13 18.39 -10.07 17.59
C PRO A 13 18.32 -10.02 16.04
N PRO A 14 19.17 -10.78 15.32
CA PRO A 14 19.32 -10.69 13.86
C PRO A 14 18.00 -10.76 13.09
N VAL A 15 17.01 -11.45 13.66
CA VAL A 15 15.65 -11.59 13.12
C VAL A 15 14.94 -10.25 12.88
N LEU A 16 15.20 -9.21 13.68
CA LEU A 16 14.56 -7.89 13.48
C LEU A 16 15.20 -7.12 12.32
N ALA A 17 16.51 -7.27 12.11
CA ALA A 17 17.22 -6.67 10.98
C ALA A 17 16.85 -7.34 9.64
N GLU A 18 16.64 -8.65 9.64
CA GLU A 18 16.20 -9.40 8.45
C GLU A 18 14.74 -9.10 8.06
N VAL A 19 13.85 -8.88 9.05
CA VAL A 19 12.47 -8.43 8.80
C VAL A 19 12.45 -7.01 8.23
N ASP A 20 13.25 -6.09 8.79
CA ASP A 20 13.35 -4.72 8.28
C ASP A 20 13.85 -4.69 6.82
N GLU A 21 14.84 -5.51 6.47
CA GLU A 21 15.34 -5.57 5.09
C GLU A 21 14.29 -6.16 4.13
N ARG A 22 13.56 -7.21 4.54
CA ARG A 22 12.48 -7.78 3.73
C ARG A 22 11.34 -6.79 3.52
N ASP A 23 10.94 -6.05 4.56
CA ASP A 23 9.91 -5.02 4.48
C ASP A 23 10.33 -3.85 3.59
N ARG A 24 11.61 -3.45 3.65
CA ARG A 24 12.18 -2.41 2.77
C ARG A 24 12.22 -2.85 1.31
N VAL A 25 12.60 -4.09 1.03
CA VAL A 25 12.63 -4.65 -0.34
C VAL A 25 11.20 -4.76 -0.90
N GLN A 26 10.24 -5.22 -0.10
CA GLN A 26 8.83 -5.26 -0.50
C GLN A 26 8.27 -3.86 -0.76
N LYS A 27 8.51 -2.90 0.14
CA LYS A 27 8.08 -1.51 -0.06
C LYS A 27 8.66 -0.93 -1.34
N LYS A 28 9.98 -1.07 -1.57
CA LYS A 28 10.63 -0.59 -2.81
C LYS A 28 10.05 -1.23 -4.06
N THR A 29 9.83 -2.53 -4.03
CA THR A 29 9.29 -3.26 -5.18
C THR A 29 7.86 -2.82 -5.48
N PHE A 30 7.03 -2.69 -4.45
CA PHE A 30 5.65 -2.23 -4.60
C PHE A 30 5.59 -0.78 -5.07
N THR A 31 6.40 0.13 -4.50
CA THR A 31 6.47 1.53 -4.95
C THR A 31 6.88 1.63 -6.43
N LYS A 32 7.89 0.87 -6.86
CA LYS A 32 8.28 0.83 -8.29
C LYS A 32 7.16 0.32 -9.18
N TRP A 33 6.46 -0.72 -8.73
CA TRP A 33 5.33 -1.29 -9.46
C TRP A 33 4.17 -0.30 -9.58
N VAL A 34 3.82 0.40 -8.50
CA VAL A 34 2.79 1.45 -8.50
C VAL A 34 3.18 2.58 -9.45
N ASN A 35 4.41 3.07 -9.39
CA ASN A 35 4.90 4.14 -10.27
C ASN A 35 4.92 3.73 -11.75
N LYS A 36 5.23 2.46 -12.06
CA LYS A 36 5.14 1.92 -13.43
C LYS A 36 3.74 2.04 -14.03
N HIS A 37 2.70 1.95 -13.21
CA HIS A 37 1.31 2.12 -13.67
C HIS A 37 0.86 3.57 -13.64
N LEU A 38 1.19 4.32 -12.58
CA LEU A 38 0.78 5.71 -12.43
C LEU A 38 1.42 6.67 -13.45
N ILE A 39 2.58 6.33 -14.01
CA ILE A 39 3.20 7.13 -15.08
C ILE A 39 2.29 7.25 -16.31
N LYS A 40 1.44 6.25 -16.58
CA LYS A 40 0.46 6.26 -17.69
C LYS A 40 -0.58 7.37 -17.54
N VAL A 41 -0.85 7.79 -16.31
CA VAL A 41 -1.77 8.89 -15.95
C VAL A 41 -1.04 10.12 -15.40
N ARG A 42 0.28 10.23 -15.68
CA ARG A 42 1.16 11.33 -15.25
C ARG A 42 1.14 11.58 -13.73
N ARG A 43 1.04 10.52 -12.93
CA ARG A 43 1.14 10.56 -11.47
C ARG A 43 2.39 9.83 -10.99
N HIS A 44 2.87 10.23 -9.81
CA HIS A 44 4.05 9.64 -9.17
C HIS A 44 3.83 9.55 -7.66
N VAL A 45 4.33 8.48 -7.05
CA VAL A 45 4.33 8.21 -5.62
C VAL A 45 5.78 8.14 -5.13
N SER A 46 6.11 8.99 -4.17
CA SER A 46 7.41 9.06 -3.51
C SER A 46 7.40 8.31 -2.18
N ASP A 47 6.34 8.50 -1.36
CA ASP A 47 6.10 7.70 -0.17
C ASP A 47 4.73 7.03 -0.24
N LEU A 48 4.77 5.71 -0.30
CA LEU A 48 3.58 4.88 -0.47
C LEU A 48 2.55 5.08 0.64
N TYR A 49 2.98 5.35 1.88
CA TYR A 49 2.07 5.52 3.01
C TYR A 49 1.38 6.88 3.01
N GLU A 50 2.09 7.93 2.60
CA GLU A 50 1.54 9.29 2.56
C GLU A 50 0.73 9.52 1.27
N ASP A 51 1.27 9.11 0.12
CA ASP A 51 0.71 9.43 -1.19
C ASP A 51 -0.51 8.56 -1.56
N LEU A 52 -0.74 7.44 -0.88
CA LEU A 52 -1.97 6.65 -1.04
C LEU A 52 -3.06 7.01 -0.03
N ARG A 53 -2.72 7.76 1.03
CA ARG A 53 -3.59 8.02 2.18
C ARG A 53 -4.84 8.83 1.83
N ASP A 54 -4.76 9.66 0.79
CA ASP A 54 -5.87 10.49 0.33
C ASP A 54 -6.82 9.75 -0.64
N GLY A 55 -6.46 8.54 -1.05
CA GLY A 55 -7.22 7.68 -1.95
C GLY A 55 -7.11 8.04 -3.45
N HIS A 56 -6.57 9.19 -3.83
CA HIS A 56 -6.57 9.62 -5.23
C HIS A 56 -5.64 8.79 -6.11
N ASN A 57 -4.43 8.51 -5.61
CA ASN A 57 -3.47 7.66 -6.31
C ASN A 57 -3.93 6.20 -6.33
N LEU A 58 -4.62 5.75 -5.28
CA LEU A 58 -5.19 4.40 -5.22
C LEU A 58 -6.30 4.23 -6.27
N ILE A 59 -7.22 5.19 -6.38
CA ILE A 59 -8.25 5.17 -7.43
C ILE A 59 -7.61 5.17 -8.83
N SER A 60 -6.62 6.05 -9.06
CA SER A 60 -5.95 6.14 -10.36
C SER A 60 -5.24 4.85 -10.75
N LEU A 61 -4.62 4.18 -9.77
CA LEU A 61 -4.01 2.88 -9.98
C LEU A 61 -5.04 1.83 -10.37
N LEU A 62 -6.20 1.79 -9.72
CA LEU A 62 -7.28 0.86 -10.05
C LEU A 62 -7.84 1.11 -11.45
N GLU A 63 -8.03 2.37 -11.85
CA GLU A 63 -8.48 2.72 -13.19
C GLU A 63 -7.47 2.25 -14.26
N VAL A 64 -6.17 2.45 -14.02
CA VAL A 64 -5.13 1.97 -14.94
C VAL A 64 -5.07 0.44 -15.02
N LEU A 65 -5.30 -0.26 -13.92
CA LEU A 65 -5.24 -1.73 -13.87
C LEU A 65 -6.48 -2.39 -14.46
N SER A 66 -7.66 -1.80 -14.24
CA SER A 66 -8.95 -2.35 -14.68
C SER A 66 -9.39 -1.83 -16.04
N GLY A 67 -8.94 -0.64 -16.45
CA GLY A 67 -9.49 0.09 -17.58
C GLY A 67 -10.82 0.81 -17.28
N ASP A 68 -11.37 0.65 -16.08
CA ASP A 68 -12.63 1.29 -15.67
C ASP A 68 -12.38 2.70 -15.14
N THR A 69 -13.42 3.55 -15.14
CA THR A 69 -13.39 4.86 -14.48
C THR A 69 -14.11 4.79 -13.14
N LEU A 70 -13.49 5.26 -12.07
CA LEU A 70 -14.04 5.22 -10.72
C LEU A 70 -14.47 6.62 -10.25
N PRO A 71 -15.52 6.72 -9.40
CA PRO A 71 -15.92 8.01 -8.84
C PRO A 71 -14.83 8.56 -7.90
N ARG A 72 -14.74 9.90 -7.81
CA ARG A 72 -13.74 10.61 -7.02
C ARG A 72 -14.36 11.81 -6.32
N GLU A 73 -14.26 11.84 -5.01
CA GLU A 73 -14.66 12.99 -4.20
C GLU A 73 -13.64 14.11 -4.31
N LYS A 74 -14.12 15.32 -4.62
CA LYS A 74 -13.31 16.52 -4.77
C LYS A 74 -13.40 17.35 -3.49
N GLY A 75 -12.58 17.01 -2.50
CA GLY A 75 -12.53 17.75 -1.24
C GLY A 75 -11.27 17.46 -0.43
N ARG A 76 -10.86 18.42 0.40
CA ARG A 76 -9.60 18.34 1.16
C ARG A 76 -9.78 17.86 2.61
N MET A 77 -11.03 17.81 3.08
CA MET A 77 -11.34 17.34 4.44
C MET A 77 -11.07 15.84 4.59
N ARG A 78 -10.82 15.40 5.83
CA ARG A 78 -10.60 14.00 6.18
C ARG A 78 -11.71 13.08 5.66
N PHE A 79 -12.96 13.52 5.71
CA PHE A 79 -14.11 12.77 5.19
C PHE A 79 -13.96 12.41 3.70
N HIS A 80 -13.61 13.38 2.85
CA HIS A 80 -13.41 13.13 1.42
C HIS A 80 -12.25 12.16 1.14
N LYS A 81 -11.15 12.28 1.91
CA LYS A 81 -10.02 11.34 1.81
C LYS A 81 -10.46 9.91 2.14
N LEU A 82 -11.16 9.73 3.24
CA LEU A 82 -11.70 8.44 3.65
C LEU A 82 -12.68 7.89 2.61
N GLN A 83 -13.53 8.74 2.03
CA GLN A 83 -14.48 8.34 1.01
C GLN A 83 -13.78 7.86 -0.27
N ASN A 84 -12.73 8.55 -0.73
CA ASN A 84 -11.92 8.11 -1.88
C ASN A 84 -11.25 6.75 -1.63
N VAL A 85 -10.74 6.52 -0.41
CA VAL A 85 -10.19 5.21 -0.03
C VAL A 85 -11.29 4.16 -0.02
N GLN A 86 -12.46 4.47 0.53
CA GLN A 86 -13.60 3.55 0.60
C GLN A 86 -14.07 3.11 -0.79
N ILE A 87 -14.20 4.06 -1.74
CA ILE A 87 -14.54 3.76 -3.14
C ILE A 87 -13.57 2.75 -3.75
N ALA A 88 -12.27 2.95 -3.56
CA ALA A 88 -11.26 2.04 -4.07
C ALA A 88 -11.36 0.64 -3.44
N LEU A 89 -11.59 0.56 -2.13
CA LEU A 89 -11.75 -0.70 -1.41
C LEU A 89 -13.02 -1.45 -1.84
N ASP A 90 -14.14 -0.76 -2.02
CA ASP A 90 -15.40 -1.37 -2.46
C ASP A 90 -15.30 -1.88 -3.90
N TYR A 91 -14.61 -1.15 -4.77
CA TYR A 91 -14.30 -1.61 -6.12
C TYR A 91 -13.49 -2.93 -6.11
N LEU A 92 -12.44 -2.99 -5.27
CA LEU A 92 -11.64 -4.20 -5.10
C LEU A 92 -12.45 -5.37 -4.56
N LYS A 93 -13.30 -5.13 -3.55
CA LYS A 93 -14.19 -6.16 -2.99
C LYS A 93 -15.14 -6.70 -4.05
N HIS A 94 -15.80 -5.85 -4.83
CA HIS A 94 -16.71 -6.31 -5.88
C HIS A 94 -15.99 -7.16 -6.94
N ARG A 95 -14.80 -6.76 -7.38
CA ARG A 95 -14.00 -7.51 -8.36
C ARG A 95 -13.43 -8.82 -7.80
N GLN A 96 -12.89 -8.82 -6.58
CA GLN A 96 -12.38 -10.03 -5.94
C GLN A 96 -13.51 -11.03 -5.60
N VAL A 97 -14.64 -10.55 -5.08
CA VAL A 97 -15.81 -11.40 -4.80
C VAL A 97 -16.41 -11.96 -6.09
N SER A 98 -16.40 -11.19 -7.19
CA SER A 98 -16.79 -11.70 -8.51
C SER A 98 -15.85 -12.81 -8.99
N CYS A 99 -14.53 -12.66 -8.79
CA CYS A 99 -13.56 -13.70 -9.10
C CYS A 99 -13.77 -14.92 -8.19
N VAL A 100 -13.85 -14.81 -6.87
CA VAL A 100 -14.04 -15.97 -5.97
C VAL A 100 -15.35 -16.72 -6.27
N ARG A 101 -16.45 -16.00 -6.58
CA ARG A 101 -17.72 -16.64 -6.95
C ARG A 101 -17.67 -17.37 -8.30
N ALA A 102 -16.83 -16.94 -9.23
CA ALA A 102 -16.71 -17.59 -10.54
C ALA A 102 -15.96 -18.94 -10.50
N TRP A 103 -15.29 -19.28 -9.39
CA TRP A 103 -14.48 -20.51 -9.26
C TRP A 103 -15.02 -21.51 -8.24
N GLY A 104 -16.10 -21.17 -7.50
CA GLY A 104 -16.70 -22.04 -6.47
C GLY A 104 -17.95 -22.82 -6.92
N GLY A 105 -18.25 -22.87 -8.22
CA GLY A 105 -19.47 -23.46 -8.77
C GLY A 105 -19.24 -24.36 -9.98
N ARG A 106 -18.18 -25.17 -9.95
CA ARG A 106 -18.00 -26.33 -10.84
C ARG A 106 -17.59 -27.54 -10.02
#